data_AF-A0A940WVR0-F1
#
_entry.id   AF-A0A940WVR0-F1
#
_cell.length_a   1.000
_cell.length_b   1.000
_cell.length_c   1.000
_cell.angle_alpha   90.00
_cell.angle_beta   90.00
_cell.angle_gamma   90.00
#
_symmetry.space_group_name_H-M   'P 1'
#
loop_
_entity.id
_entity.type
_entity.pdbx_description
1 polymer ?
#
loop_
_entity_poly.entity_id
_entity_poly.type
_entity_poly.pdbx_seq_one_letter_code
_entity_poly.pdbx_strand_id
1 'polypeptide(L)' 'MKKTLNYYMLPIAFFILLSSVEFVNKDGHTIMMSLLGATLLGLVVGLIFHLAMVIKKKVSS' A
#
# COMPACT_ATOMS: atom_id res chain seq x y z
N MET A 1 5.01 17.08 3.55
CA MET A 1 5.22 15.75 4.16
C MET A 1 3.93 14.99 4.43
N LYS A 2 2.89 15.58 5.06
CA LYS A 2 1.63 14.87 5.38
C LYS A 2 0.95 14.22 4.17
N LYS A 3 0.89 14.91 3.02
CA LYS A 3 0.32 14.36 1.77
C LYS A 3 1.13 13.18 1.21
N THR A 4 2.45 13.25 1.32
CA THR A 4 3.35 12.19 0.86
C THR A 4 3.13 10.91 1.66
N LEU A 5 3.05 11.01 2.99
CA LEU A 5 2.79 9.87 3.87
C LEU A 5 1.45 9.19 3.54
N ASN A 6 0.42 9.97 3.21
CA ASN A 6 -0.90 9.43 2.85
C ASN A 6 -0.86 8.59 1.56
N TYR A 7 0.01 8.90 0.59
CA TYR A 7 0.16 8.08 -0.61
C TYR A 7 0.64 6.67 -0.30
N TYR A 8 1.40 6.47 0.78
CA TYR A 8 1.92 5.15 1.15
C TYR A 8 1.03 4.43 2.17
N MET A 9 0.52 5.15 3.17
CA MET A 9 -0.26 4.54 4.25
C MET A 9 -1.64 4.04 3.79
N LEU A 10 -2.29 4.76 2.87
CA LEU A 10 -3.65 4.43 2.45
C LEU A 10 -3.70 3.13 1.62
N PRO A 11 -2.81 2.90 0.63
CA PRO A 11 -2.75 1.61 -0.06
C PRO A 11 -2.32 0.46 0.85
N ILE A 12 -1.35 0.67 1.76
CA ILE A 12 -0.94 -0.37 2.72
C ILE A 12 -2.13 -0.81 3.58
N ALA A 13 -2.85 0.14 4.19
CA ALA A 13 -4.02 -0.16 5.01
C ALA A 13 -5.11 -0.89 4.21
N PHE A 14 -5.33 -0.48 2.96
CA PHE A 14 -6.29 -1.14 2.07
C PHE A 14 -5.92 -2.60 1.78
N PHE A 15 -4.66 -2.88 1.42
CA PHE A 15 -4.22 -4.25 1.14
C PHE A 15 -4.19 -5.13 2.39
N ILE A 16 -3.88 -4.57 3.56
CA ILE A 16 -3.95 -5.31 4.84
C ILE A 16 -5.41 -5.67 5.17
N LEU A 17 -6.35 -4.73 5.00
CA LEU A 17 -7.77 -5.01 5.20
C LEU A 17 -8.26 -6.08 4.21
N LEU A 18 -7.83 -6.00 2.96
CA LEU A 18 -8.18 -6.98 1.94
C LEU A 18 -7.65 -8.37 2.28
N SER A 19 -6.38 -8.48 2.70
CA SER A 19 -5.78 -9.76 3.06
C SER A 19 -6.34 -10.34 4.36
N SER A 20 -6.87 -9.50 5.25
CA SER A 20 -7.44 -9.95 6.53
C SER A 20 -8.65 -10.87 6.39
N VAL A 21 -9.37 -10.79 5.26
CA VAL A 21 -10.50 -11.67 4.94
C VAL A 21 -10.06 -13.14 4.85
N GLU A 22 -8.81 -13.37 4.46
CA GLU A 22 -8.26 -14.73 4.30
C GLU A 22 -7.59 -15.27 5.57
N PHE A 23 -7.57 -14.54 6.69
CA PHE A 23 -6.85 -14.97 7.89
C PHE A 23 -7.59 -16.04 8.70
N VAL A 24 -8.91 -16.16 8.52
CA VAL A 24 -9.71 -17.19 9.17
C VAL A 24 -9.25 -18.56 8.64
N ASN A 25 -8.56 -19.34 9.47
CA ASN A 25 -7.98 -20.66 9.17
C ASN A 25 -6.57 -20.70 8.55
N LYS A 26 -5.80 -19.61 8.59
CA LYS A 26 -4.39 -19.63 8.17
C LYS A 26 -3.46 -19.73 9.37
N ASP A 27 -2.34 -20.43 9.19
CA ASP A 27 -1.27 -20.48 10.16
C ASP A 27 -0.54 -19.12 10.28
N GLY A 28 0.16 -18.91 11.40
CA GLY A 28 0.82 -17.64 11.69
C GLY A 28 1.90 -17.25 10.67
N HIS A 29 2.58 -18.22 10.06
CA HIS A 29 3.58 -17.93 9.03
C HIS A 29 2.91 -17.41 7.75
N THR A 30 1.82 -18.04 7.33
CA THR A 30 1.02 -17.56 6.19
C THR A 30 0.48 -16.15 6.42
N ILE A 31 -0.03 -15.85 7.62
CA ILE A 31 -0.51 -14.51 7.98
C ILE A 31 0.63 -13.48 7.89
N MET A 32 1.80 -13.80 8.44
CA MET A 32 2.96 -12.90 8.43
C MET A 32 3.42 -12.61 6.99
N MET A 33 3.49 -13.63 6.13
CA MET A 33 3.84 -13.47 4.73
C MET A 33 2.80 -12.65 3.95
N SER A 34 1.51 -12.84 4.24
CA SER A 34 0.44 -12.04 3.66
C SER A 34 0.52 -10.56 4.08
N LEU A 35 0.86 -10.27 5.35
CA LEU A 35 1.06 -8.90 5.83
C LEU A 35 2.27 -8.23 5.18
N LEU A 36 3.38 -8.96 5.04
CA LEU A 36 4.57 -8.47 4.34
C LEU A 36 4.27 -8.19 2.85
N GLY A 37 3.59 -9.12 2.18
CA GLY A 37 3.16 -8.96 0.79
C GLY A 37 2.23 -7.76 0.61
N ALA A 38 1.22 -7.63 1.47
CA ALA A 38 0.29 -6.48 1.46
C ALA A 38 1.03 -5.15 1.69
N THR A 39 2.02 -5.12 2.59
CA THR A 39 2.83 -3.93 2.84
C THR A 39 3.68 -3.57 1.63
N LEU A 40 4.38 -4.53 1.03
CA LEU A 40 5.20 -4.32 -0.17
C LEU A 40 4.35 -3.82 -1.35
N LEU A 41 3.20 -4.45 -1.61
CA LEU A 41 2.27 -4.02 -2.65
C LEU A 41 1.74 -2.60 -2.37
N GLY A 42 1.37 -2.31 -1.12
CA GLY A 42 0.94 -0.97 -0.73
C GLY A 42 2.02 0.09 -0.95
N LEU A 43 3.29 -0.20 -0.65
CA LEU A 43 4.40 0.71 -0.91
C LEU A 43 4.61 0.96 -2.41
N VAL A 44 4.55 -0.09 -3.24
CA VAL A 44 4.68 0.02 -4.70
C VAL A 44 3.55 0.87 -5.28
N VAL A 45 2.32 0.60 -4.90
CA VAL A 45 1.15 1.38 -5.34
C VAL A 45 1.27 2.83 -4.86
N GLY A 46 1.69 3.06 -3.62
CA GLY A 46 1.92 4.39 -3.09
C GLY A 46 3.02 5.17 -3.81
N LEU A 47 4.10 4.50 -4.23
CA LEU A 47 5.14 5.07 -5.06
C LEU A 47 4.61 5.49 -6.43
N ILE A 48 3.79 4.66 -7.08
CA ILE A 48 3.17 4.97 -8.37
C ILE A 48 2.28 6.22 -8.24
N PHE A 49 1.42 6.29 -7.22
CA PHE A 49 0.58 7.46 -6.97
C PHE A 49 1.39 8.73 -6.71
N HIS A 50 2.46 8.60 -5.92
CA HIS A 50 3.35 9.72 -5.64
C HIS A 50 4.02 10.23 -6.92
N LEU A 51 4.55 9.33 -7.76
CA LEU A 51 5.15 9.68 -9.05
C LEU A 51 4.14 10.31 -10.01
N ALA A 52 2.92 9.75 -10.11
CA ALA A 52 1.85 10.31 -10.93
C ALA A 52 1.52 11.75 -10.51
N MET A 53 1.50 12.04 -9.22
CA MET A 53 1.27 13.40 -8.71
C MET A 53 2.43 14.34 -9.04
N VAL A 54 3.68 13.88 -8.93
CA VAL A 54 4.87 14.64 -9.31
C VAL A 54 4.85 14.97 -10.81
N ILE A 55 4.52 13.99 -11.67
CA ILE A 55 4.40 14.18 -13.12
C ILE A 55 3.28 15.15 -13.43
N LYS A 56 2.09 14.98 -12.84
CA LYS A 56 0.97 15.91 -13.01
C LYS A 56 1.38 17.33 -12.65
N LYS A 57 2.09 17.52 -11.54
CA LYS A 57 2.58 18.84 -11.13
C LYS A 57 3.56 19.43 -12.13
N LYS A 58 4.41 18.62 -12.76
CA LYS A 58 5.34 19.07 -13.80
C LYS A 58 4.67 19.39 -15.14
N VAL A 59 3.59 18.70 -15.49
CA VAL A 59 2.86 18.88 -16.77
C VAL A 59 1.88 20.05 -16.69
N SER A 60 1.30 20.31 -15.51
CA SER A 60 0.36 21.43 -15.29
C SER A 60 1.03 22.74 -14.85
N SER A 61 2.37 22.79 -14.81
CA SER A 61 3.18 24.00 -14.61
C SER A 61 3.83 24.40 -15.93
#